data_AF-A0A662IAP8-F1
#
_entry.id   AF-A0A662IAP8-F1
#
_cell.length_a   1.000
_cell.length_b   1.000
_cell.length_c   1.000
_cell.angle_alpha   90.00
_cell.angle_beta   90.00
_cell.angle_gamma   90.00
#
_symmetry.space_group_name_H-M   'P 1'
#
loop_
_entity.id
_entity.type
_entity.pdbx_description
1 polymer ?
#
loop_
_entity_poly.entity_id
_entity_poly.type
_entity_poly.pdbx_seq_one_letter_code
_entity_poly.pdbx_strand_id
1 'polypeptide(L)' 'AIIRFMLCRVVCDLMARGLNAQSAAQEAIRRMGEELGRGLAGVVAVDAGGGVGYAFNTEAMLVGYMRRGMDRPRALYLHI' A
#
# COMPACT_ATOMS: atom_id res chain seq x y z
N ALA A 1 11.13 -6.94 -9.04
CA ALA A 1 10.05 -7.66 -8.36
C ALA A 1 8.68 -7.02 -8.63
N ILE A 2 8.51 -5.70 -8.44
CA ILE A 2 7.23 -4.99 -8.60
C ILE A 2 6.55 -5.22 -9.97
N ILE A 3 7.28 -5.05 -11.08
CA ILE A 3 6.73 -5.26 -12.44
C ILE A 3 6.29 -6.73 -12.63
N ARG A 4 7.11 -7.69 -12.19
CA ARG A 4 6.80 -9.13 -12.32
C ARG A 4 5.55 -9.53 -11.53
N PHE A 5 5.38 -8.98 -10.32
CA PHE A 5 4.22 -9.24 -9.46
C PHE A 5 2.98 -8.41 -9.82
N MET A 6 3.15 -7.34 -10.61
CA MET A 6 2.09 -6.38 -10.93
C MET A 6 1.47 -5.74 -9.66
N LEU A 7 2.31 -5.34 -8.70
CA LEU A 7 1.87 -4.93 -7.34
C LEU A 7 0.70 -3.94 -7.34
N CYS A 8 0.79 -2.85 -8.10
CA CYS A 8 -0.29 -1.85 -8.15
C CYS A 8 -1.59 -2.42 -8.71
N ARG A 9 -1.50 -3.30 -9.72
CA ARG A 9 -2.67 -3.96 -10.30
C ARG A 9 -3.31 -4.91 -9.29
N VAL A 10 -2.52 -5.70 -8.57
CA VAL A 10 -3.00 -6.59 -7.51
C VAL A 10 -3.74 -5.79 -6.43
N VAL A 11 -3.19 -4.65 -6.00
CA VAL A 11 -3.86 -3.76 -5.03
C VAL A 11 -5.20 -3.24 -5.58
N CYS A 12 -5.23 -2.76 -6.83
CA CYS A 12 -6.47 -2.31 -7.46
C CYS A 12 -7.50 -3.43 -7.62
N ASP A 13 -7.08 -4.64 -8.00
CA ASP A 13 -7.97 -5.79 -8.15
C ASP A 13 -8.55 -6.25 -6.80
N LEU A 14 -7.77 -6.17 -5.71
CA LEU A 14 -8.25 -6.42 -4.35
C LEU A 14 -9.28 -5.38 -3.92
N MET A 15 -9.06 -4.09 -4.21
CA MET A 15 -10.04 -3.04 -3.94
C MET A 15 -11.31 -3.22 -4.79
N ALA A 16 -11.17 -3.60 -6.06
CA ALA A 16 -12.30 -3.90 -6.93
C ALA A 16 -13.15 -5.09 -6.42
N ARG A 17 -12.55 -5.98 -5.63
CA ARG A 17 -13.24 -7.10 -4.94
C ARG A 17 -13.81 -6.72 -3.57
N GLY A 18 -13.74 -5.45 -3.18
CA GLY A 18 -14.39 -4.93 -1.97
C GLY A 18 -13.47 -4.67 -0.77
N LEU A 19 -12.15 -4.85 -0.91
CA LEU A 19 -11.23 -4.43 0.17
C LEU A 19 -11.08 -2.91 0.16
N ASN A 20 -10.94 -2.30 1.34
CA ASN A 20 -10.50 -0.90 1.44
C ASN A 20 -9.00 -0.79 1.09
N ALA A 21 -8.53 0.44 0.88
CA ALA A 21 -7.14 0.70 0.47
C ALA A 21 -6.09 0.10 1.42
N GLN A 22 -6.33 0.13 2.73
CA GLN A 22 -5.38 -0.35 3.74
C GLN A 22 -5.27 -1.88 3.72
N SER A 23 -6.41 -2.57 3.71
CA SER A 23 -6.45 -4.04 3.62
C SER A 23 -5.88 -4.54 2.29
N ALA A 24 -6.17 -3.86 1.17
CA ALA A 24 -5.63 -4.23 -0.13
C ALA A 24 -4.10 -4.05 -0.21
N ALA A 25 -3.56 -2.97 0.35
CA ALA A 25 -2.12 -2.75 0.41
C ALA A 25 -1.40 -3.82 1.23
N GLN A 26 -1.91 -4.14 2.44
CA GLN A 26 -1.34 -5.18 3.30
C GLN A 26 -1.35 -6.54 2.63
N GLU A 27 -2.47 -6.92 2.03
CA GLU A 27 -2.62 -8.21 1.38
C GLU A 27 -1.71 -8.34 0.15
N ALA A 28 -1.56 -7.29 -0.65
CA ALA A 28 -0.66 -7.32 -1.80
C ALA A 28 0.81 -7.43 -1.41
N ILE A 29 1.25 -6.72 -0.37
CA ILE A 29 2.62 -6.81 0.16
C ILE A 29 2.88 -8.18 0.79
N ARG A 30 1.89 -8.75 1.50
CA ARG A 30 1.97 -10.11 2.04
C ARG A 30 2.17 -11.14 0.92
N ARG A 31 1.30 -11.13 -0.10
CA ARG A 31 1.39 -12.04 -1.26
C ARG A 31 2.71 -11.90 -2.01
N MET A 32 3.15 -10.66 -2.27
CA MET A 32 4.44 -10.41 -2.92
C MET A 32 5.61 -10.96 -2.08
N GLY A 33 5.52 -10.84 -0.76
CA GLY A 33 6.49 -11.38 0.18
C GLY A 33 6.58 -12.91 0.14
N GLU A 34 5.43 -13.56 0.06
CA GLU A 34 5.33 -15.03 -0.05
C GLU A 34 5.83 -15.55 -1.40
N GLU A 35 5.57 -14.82 -2.48
CA GLU A 35 5.93 -15.26 -3.84
C GLU A 35 7.38 -14.93 -4.21
N LEU A 36 7.87 -13.74 -3.84
CA LEU A 36 9.14 -13.19 -4.32
C LEU A 36 10.18 -12.90 -3.22
N GLY A 37 9.81 -13.01 -1.95
CA GLY A 37 10.68 -12.74 -0.79
C GLY A 37 10.43 -11.38 -0.11
N ARG A 38 11.12 -11.15 1.01
CA ARG A 38 10.98 -9.93 1.85
C ARG A 38 11.98 -8.83 1.44
N GLY A 39 11.77 -7.61 1.93
CA GLY A 39 12.70 -6.49 1.70
C GLY A 39 12.58 -5.83 0.33
N LEU A 40 11.46 -5.98 -0.37
CA LEU A 40 11.35 -5.68 -1.80
C LEU A 40 10.56 -4.42 -2.14
N ALA A 41 9.51 -4.11 -1.38
CA ALA A 41 8.55 -3.10 -1.80
C ALA A 41 7.74 -2.49 -0.65
N GLY A 42 7.24 -1.29 -0.94
CA GLY A 42 6.09 -0.69 -0.27
C GLY A 42 5.09 -0.20 -1.31
N VAL A 43 3.86 0.06 -0.87
CA VAL A 43 2.80 0.60 -1.72
C VAL A 43 1.94 1.59 -0.93
N VAL A 44 1.49 2.65 -1.59
CA VAL A 44 0.45 3.57 -1.11
C VAL A 44 -0.73 3.44 -2.07
N ALA A 45 -1.94 3.39 -1.53
CA ALA A 45 -3.16 3.23 -2.31
C ALA A 45 -4.25 4.17 -1.82
N VAL A 46 -5.16 4.53 -2.72
CA VAL A 46 -6.38 5.28 -2.42
C VAL A 46 -7.56 4.52 -3.01
N ASP A 47 -8.58 4.23 -2.21
CA ASP A 47 -9.82 3.61 -2.67
C ASP A 47 -10.83 4.64 -3.17
N ALA A 48 -11.92 4.17 -3.80
CA ALA A 48 -12.94 5.04 -4.40
C ALA A 48 -13.67 5.94 -3.37
N GLY A 49 -13.65 5.58 -2.08
CA GLY A 49 -14.18 6.40 -1.00
C GLY A 49 -13.20 7.46 -0.48
N GLY A 50 -11.99 7.53 -1.05
CA GLY A 50 -10.91 8.39 -0.56
C GLY A 50 -10.21 7.83 0.68
N GLY A 51 -10.40 6.55 1.01
CA GLY A 51 -9.58 5.84 2.00
C GLY A 51 -8.13 5.75 1.53
N VAL A 52 -7.15 6.10 2.38
CA VAL A 52 -5.72 5.88 2.10
C VAL A 52 -5.26 4.65 2.85
N GLY A 53 -4.52 3.80 2.15
CA GLY A 53 -3.83 2.65 2.70
C GLY A 53 -2.35 2.64 2.31
N TYR A 54 -1.54 1.99 3.13
CA TYR A 54 -0.14 1.75 2.82
C TYR A 54 0.38 0.50 3.52
N ALA A 55 1.36 -0.15 2.91
CA ALA A 55 2.04 -1.32 3.49
C ALA A 55 3.42 -1.47 2.86
N PHE A 56 4.33 -2.15 3.56
CA PHE A 56 5.69 -2.40 3.09
C PHE A 56 6.28 -3.64 3.74
N ASN A 57 7.27 -4.23 3.08
CA ASN A 57 8.09 -5.31 3.61
C ASN A 57 9.59 -5.00 3.59
N THR A 58 9.96 -3.74 3.31
CA THR A 58 11.29 -3.15 3.52
C THR A 58 11.52 -2.81 4.99
N GLU A 59 12.75 -2.50 5.39
CA GLU A 59 13.07 -2.08 6.77
C GLU A 59 12.24 -0.85 7.21
N ALA A 60 12.10 0.12 6.30
CA ALA A 60 11.32 1.31 6.53
C ALA A 60 10.58 1.77 5.27
N MET A 61 9.54 2.60 5.48
CA MET A 61 8.83 3.31 4.42
C MET A 61 8.41 4.70 4.91
N LEU A 62 8.68 5.72 4.10
CA LEU A 62 8.12 7.06 4.30
C LEU A 62 6.81 7.18 3.53
N VAL A 63 5.76 7.68 4.19
CA VAL A 63 4.45 7.89 3.57
C VAL A 63 3.98 9.33 3.83
N GLY A 64 3.60 10.02 2.76
CA GLY A 64 2.98 11.34 2.82
C GLY A 64 1.61 11.32 2.16
N TYR A 65 0.59 11.90 2.81
CA TYR A 65 -0.72 12.09 2.16
C TYR A 65 -1.48 13.30 2.73
N MET A 66 -2.41 13.80 1.93
CA MET A 66 -3.39 14.81 2.31
C MET A 66 -4.73 14.42 1.70
N ARG A 67 -5.83 14.73 2.38
CA ARG A 67 -7.19 14.50 1.89
C ARG A 67 -8.02 15.75 2.13
N ARG A 68 -9.15 15.85 1.42
CA ARG A 68 -10.12 16.92 1.66
C ARG A 68 -10.51 16.95 3.16
N GLY A 69 -10.51 18.13 3.75
CA GLY A 69 -10.78 18.33 5.18
C GLY A 69 -9.56 18.23 6.10
N MET A 70 -8.35 18.02 5.57
CA MET A 70 -7.12 18.13 6.35
C MET A 70 -6.53 19.54 6.21
N ASP A 71 -6.12 20.15 7.32
CA ASP A 71 -5.48 21.48 7.34
C ASP A 71 -4.00 21.44 6.94
N ARG A 72 -3.38 20.25 6.98
CA ARG A 72 -1.97 20.02 6.65
C ARG A 72 -1.75 18.58 6.16
N PRO A 73 -0.71 18.31 5.34
CA PRO A 73 -0.35 16.95 4.99
C PRO A 73 0.10 16.16 6.22
N ARG A 74 -0.12 14.85 6.20
CA ARG A 74 0.45 13.92 7.16
C ARG A 74 1.69 13.29 6.55
N ALA A 75 2.80 13.32 7.29
CA ALA A 75 4.03 12.60 6.96
C ALA A 75 4.30 11.55 8.03
N LEU A 76 4.67 10.35 7.61
CA LEU A 76 4.88 9.19 8.47
C LEU A 76 6.23 8.57 8.14
N TYR A 77 6.99 8.26 9.18
CA TYR A 77 8.15 7.37 9.12
C TYR A 77 7.74 6.05 9.77
N LEU A 78 7.70 4.99 8.97
CA LEU A 78 7.27 3.65 9.39
C LEU A 78 8.47 2.72 9.34
N HIS A 79 8.66 1.91 10.38
CA HIS A 79 9.68 0.86 10.47
C HIS A 79 9.03 -0.44 10.97
N ILE A 80 9.57 -1.59 10.58
CA ILE A 80 9.11 -2.93 11.01
C ILE A 80 10.21 -3.71 11.70
#